data_AF-A0A7C1EFW2-F1
#
_entry.id   AF-A0A7C1EFW2-F1
#
_cell.length_a   1.000
_cell.length_b   1.000
_cell.length_c   1.000
_cell.angle_alpha   90.00
_cell.angle_beta   90.00
_cell.angle_gamma   90.00
#
_symmetry.space_group_name_H-M   'P 1'
#
loop_
_entity.id
_entity.type
_entity.pdbx_description
1 polymer ?
#
loop_
_entity_poly.entity_id
_entity_poly.type
_entity_poly.pdbx_seq_one_letter_code
_entity_poly.pdbx_strand_id
1 'polypeptide(L)' 'MEEDFNKRQTHPVLANCATPRQRIIDKLAQAGAQGIILGCTETGLLVSAGDCSIPLFDTTQIHAMAAVDYVLIE' A
#
# COMPACT_ATOMS: atom_id res chain seq x y z
N MET A 1 -21.26 7.39 -10.82
CA MET A 1 -19.89 7.78 -11.24
C MET A 1 -18.89 7.36 -10.17
N GLU A 2 -19.00 6.13 -9.67
CA GLU A 2 -18.23 5.65 -8.51
C GLU A 2 -17.92 4.14 -8.57
N GLU A 3 -18.08 3.50 -9.73
CA GLU A 3 -17.93 2.04 -9.87
C GLU A 3 -16.79 1.55 -10.78
N ASP A 4 -15.95 2.44 -11.33
CA ASP A 4 -14.94 2.05 -12.32
C ASP A 4 -13.48 2.17 -11.86
N PHE A 5 -13.21 2.70 -10.66
CA PHE A 5 -11.83 2.76 -10.13
C PHE A 5 -11.29 1.39 -9.69
N ASN A 6 -12.19 0.43 -9.38
CA ASN A 6 -11.82 -0.89 -8.86
C ASN A 6 -11.86 -2.02 -9.91
N LYS A 7 -12.06 -1.70 -11.19
CA LYS A 7 -12.05 -2.69 -12.29
C LYS A 7 -10.80 -2.56 -13.15
N ARG A 8 -9.61 -2.43 -12.54
CA ARG A 8 -8.36 -2.70 -13.25
C ARG A 8 -8.25 -4.21 -13.48
N GLN A 9 -8.87 -4.59 -14.58
CA GLN A 9 -8.93 -5.90 -15.20
C GLN A 9 -7.62 -6.67 -15.02
N THR A 10 -7.74 -7.87 -14.49
CA THR A 10 -6.73 -8.93 -14.50
C THR A 10 -6.40 -9.32 -15.95
N HIS A 11 -5.55 -8.55 -16.62
CA HIS A 11 -4.98 -8.93 -17.91
C HIS A 11 -3.81 -9.89 -17.66
N PRO A 12 -3.63 -10.99 -18.42
CA PRO A 12 -2.57 -11.98 -18.18
C PRO A 12 -1.12 -11.44 -18.30
N VAL A 13 -0.95 -10.19 -18.75
CA VAL A 13 0.34 -9.47 -18.73
C VAL A 13 0.59 -8.75 -17.38
N LEU A 14 -0.46 -8.43 -16.61
CA LEU A 14 -0.37 -7.91 -15.23
C LEU A 14 0.03 -8.98 -14.21
N ALA A 15 -0.06 -10.27 -14.58
CA ALA A 15 0.46 -11.36 -13.75
C ALA A 15 2.00 -11.35 -13.65
N ASN A 16 2.71 -10.51 -14.41
CA ASN A 16 4.17 -10.47 -14.38
C ASN A 16 4.84 -9.08 -14.60
N CYS A 17 4.09 -7.98 -14.68
CA CYS A 17 4.68 -6.63 -14.74
C CYS A 17 4.78 -5.99 -13.34
N ALA A 18 5.63 -6.60 -12.52
CA ALA A 18 6.07 -6.08 -11.25
C ALA A 18 6.66 -4.66 -11.42
N THR A 19 5.99 -3.65 -10.88
CA THR A 19 6.62 -2.34 -10.69
C THR A 19 7.91 -2.56 -9.87
N PRO A 20 8.99 -1.79 -10.09
CA PRO A 20 10.23 -1.95 -9.33
C PRO A 20 10.02 -2.00 -7.82
N ARG A 21 8.98 -1.30 -7.33
CA ARG A 21 8.52 -1.32 -5.93
C ARG A 21 8.04 -2.69 -5.45
N GLN A 22 7.19 -3.39 -6.21
CA GLN A 22 6.72 -4.73 -5.82
C GLN A 22 7.89 -5.71 -5.65
N ARG A 23 8.87 -5.69 -6.58
CA ARG A 23 10.06 -6.55 -6.47
C ARG A 23 10.88 -6.25 -5.22
N ILE A 24 10.91 -5.00 -4.77
CA ILE A 24 11.59 -4.60 -3.54
C ILE A 24 10.80 -5.10 -2.33
N ILE A 25 9.47 -4.94 -2.34
CA ILE A 25 8.59 -5.44 -1.28
C ILE A 25 8.74 -6.96 -1.13
N ASP A 26 8.72 -7.71 -2.22
CA ASP A 26 8.88 -9.17 -2.19
C ASP A 26 10.25 -9.59 -1.64
N LYS A 27 11.32 -8.87 -2.01
CA LYS A 27 12.67 -9.12 -1.47
C LYS A 27 12.73 -8.82 0.03
N LEU A 28 12.10 -7.74 0.48
CA LEU A 28 12.04 -7.38 1.89
C LEU A 28 11.22 -8.41 2.68
N ALA A 29 10.10 -8.88 2.12
CA ALA A 29 9.28 -9.95 2.71
C ALA A 29 10.09 -11.25 2.85
N GLN A 30 10.82 -11.65 1.80
CA GLN A 30 11.71 -12.82 1.86
C GLN A 30 12.86 -12.65 2.86
N ALA A 31 13.31 -11.43 3.10
CA ALA A 31 14.29 -11.10 4.13
C ALA A 31 13.70 -11.07 5.56
N GLY A 32 12.39 -11.33 5.72
CA GLY A 32 11.72 -11.39 7.01
C GLY A 32 10.98 -10.12 7.42
N ALA A 33 10.79 -9.16 6.50
CA ALA A 33 9.95 -8.00 6.79
C ALA A 33 8.51 -8.43 7.03
N GLN A 34 7.94 -7.99 8.16
CA GLN A 34 6.57 -8.33 8.56
C GLN A 34 5.56 -7.26 8.13
N GLY A 35 6.02 -6.17 7.53
CA GLY A 35 5.20 -5.10 7.00
C GLY A 35 6.04 -4.05 6.30
N ILE A 36 5.38 -3.21 5.49
CA ILE A 36 6.01 -2.15 4.71
C ILE A 36 5.42 -0.81 5.12
N ILE A 37 6.29 0.16 5.37
CA ILE A 37 5.91 1.53 5.70
C ILE A 37 5.90 2.36 4.41
N LEU A 38 4.76 2.98 4.08
CA LEU A 38 4.62 3.87 2.93
C LEU A 38 5.03 5.30 3.33
N GLY A 39 6.31 5.63 3.13
CA GLY A 39 6.88 6.91 3.57
C GLY A 39 6.59 8.11 2.65
N CYS A 40 6.09 7.88 1.43
CA CYS A 40 5.75 8.94 0.48
C CYS A 40 4.31 8.75 -0.01
N THR A 41 3.55 9.83 -0.14
CA THR A 41 2.13 9.81 -0.55
C THR A 41 1.93 9.21 -1.94
N GLU A 42 2.91 9.38 -2.84
CA GLU A 42 2.91 8.82 -4.19
C GLU A 42 2.99 7.28 -4.20
N THR A 43 3.48 6.67 -3.12
CA THR A 43 3.62 5.21 -3.04
C THR A 43 2.28 4.53 -2.82
N GLY A 44 1.37 5.14 -2.05
CA GLY A 44 0.00 4.64 -1.86
C GLY A 44 -0.86 4.68 -3.12
N LEU A 45 -0.51 5.52 -4.11
CA LEU A 45 -1.19 5.58 -5.41
C LEU A 45 -0.78 4.44 -6.37
N LEU A 46 0.35 3.79 -6.09
CA LEU A 46 1.00 2.84 -7.00
C LEU A 46 1.08 1.41 -6.46
N VAL A 47 0.83 1.21 -5.16
CA VAL A 47 0.85 -0.07 -4.48
C VAL A 47 -0.42 -0.20 -3.65
N SER A 48 -1.23 -1.22 -3.92
CA SER A 48 -2.45 -1.51 -3.14
C SER A 48 -2.20 -2.66 -2.18
N ALA A 49 -2.89 -2.68 -1.04
CA ALA A 49 -2.78 -3.76 -0.06
C ALA A 49 -3.14 -5.14 -0.63
N GLY A 50 -4.01 -5.20 -1.65
CA GLY A 50 -4.36 -6.44 -2.35
C GLY A 50 -3.24 -7.05 -3.19
N ASP A 51 -2.18 -6.28 -3.48
CA ASP A 51 -1.04 -6.72 -4.29
C ASP A 51 0.13 -7.22 -3.42
N CYS A 52 0.05 -7.10 -2.09
CA CYS A 52 1.15 -7.37 -1.17
C CYS A 52 0.85 -8.57 -0.25
N SER A 53 1.86 -9.43 -0.05
CA SER A 53 1.79 -10.58 0.86
C SER A 53 1.96 -10.22 2.34
N ILE A 54 2.43 -9.00 2.62
CA ILE A 54 2.67 -8.45 3.96
C ILE A 54 1.95 -7.11 4.11
N PRO A 55 1.47 -6.75 5.32
CA PRO A 55 0.68 -5.55 5.55
C PRO A 55 1.44 -4.26 5.18
N LEU A 56 0.69 -3.31 4.63
CA LEU A 56 1.16 -1.96 4.31
C LEU A 56 0.68 -0.98 5.38
N PHE A 57 1.56 -0.06 5.79
CA PHE A 57 1.29 0.98 6.77
C PHE A 57 1.46 2.35 6.12
N ASP A 58 0.35 3.04 5.85
CA ASP A 58 0.36 4.41 5.35
C ASP A 58 0.63 5.39 6.50
N THR A 59 1.83 5.99 6.52
CA THR A 59 2.21 6.91 7.59
C THR A 59 1.38 8.18 7.59
N THR A 60 0.92 8.63 6.42
CA THR A 60 0.07 9.82 6.29
C THR A 60 -1.27 9.58 6.96
N GLN A 61 -1.90 8.44 6.65
CA GLN A 61 -3.17 8.07 7.26
C GLN A 61 -3.02 7.84 8.77
N ILE A 62 -1.99 7.11 9.20
CA ILE A 62 -1.74 6.83 10.62
C ILE A 62 -1.50 8.14 11.40
N HIS A 63 -0.68 9.06 10.87
CA HIS A 63 -0.45 10.35 11.53
C HIS A 63 -1.70 11.23 11.55
N ALA A 64 -2.48 11.26 10.48
CA ALA A 64 -3.73 12.02 10.43
C ALA A 64 -4.74 11.51 11.47
N MET A 65 -4.91 10.19 11.56
CA MET A 65 -5.79 9.56 12.55
C MET A 65 -5.30 9.83 13.97
N ALA A 66 -4.00 9.65 14.25
CA ALA A 66 -3.44 9.93 15.57
C ALA A 66 -3.60 11.41 15.97
N ALA A 67 -3.47 12.34 15.02
CA ALA A 67 -3.71 13.76 15.28
C ALA A 67 -5.18 14.06 15.60
N VAL A 68 -6.12 13.42 14.89
CA VAL A 68 -7.56 13.52 15.18
C VAL A 68 -7.86 12.95 16.57
N ASP A 69 -7.37 11.75 16.87
CA ASP A 69 -7.56 11.10 18.17
C ASP A 69 -6.99 11.97 19.30
N TYR A 70 -5.80 12.53 19.11
CA TYR A 70 -5.19 13.43 20.11
C TYR A 70 -6.05 14.67 20.40
N VAL A 71 -6.74 15.21 19.40
CA VAL A 71 -7.60 16.39 19.56
C VAL A 71 -8.97 16.03 20.15
N LEU A 72 -9.45 14.80 19.94
CA LEU A 72 -10.77 14.33 20.39
C LEU A 72 -10.75 13.61 21.75
N ILE A 73 -9.59 13.24 22.27
CA ILE A 73 -9.42 12.78 23.65
C ILE A 73 -9.47 14.02 24.55
N GLU A 74 -10.67 14.32 25.08
CA GLU A 74 -10.86 15.13 26.29
C GLU A 74 -10.37 14.36 27.54
#